data_AF-A0A0M1QF69-F1
#
_entry.id   AF-A0A0M1QF69-F1
#
_cell.length_a   1.000
_cell.length_b   1.000
_cell.length_c   1.000
_cell.angle_alpha   90.00
_cell.angle_beta   90.00
_cell.angle_gamma   90.00
#
_symmetry.space_group_name_H-M   'P 1'
#
loop_
_entity.id
_entity.type
_entity.pdbx_description
1 polymer ?
#
loop_
_entity_poly.entity_id
_entity_poly.type
_entity_poly.pdbx_seq_one_letter_code
_entity_poly.pdbx_strand_id
1 'polypeptide(L)'
;MRATQVLQRCLDSALSPMHALRRQTLLLAVQALLAGRRLVPIDLARSWLGAERIRAPLKRLDGLLSNPRLHAGREHMYGAMMRWLMRSPAPVIAVEAWFPRTTQNTADRTQPSDPDH
;
A
#
# COMPACT_ATOMS: atom_id res chain seq x y z
N MET A 1 -8.81 19.26 -1.07
CA MET A 1 -7.38 18.90 -1.00
C MET A 1 -7.18 17.54 -1.69
N ARG A 2 -6.50 17.45 -2.84
CA ARG A 2 -6.20 16.15 -3.45
C ARG A 2 -5.03 15.53 -2.70
N ALA A 3 -5.28 14.56 -1.84
CA ALA A 3 -4.24 13.88 -1.04
C ALA A 3 -3.04 13.40 -1.88
N THR A 4 -3.27 13.06 -3.16
CA THR A 4 -2.20 12.72 -4.11
C THR A 4 -1.30 13.88 -4.48
N GLN A 5 -1.81 15.12 -4.59
CA GLN A 5 -0.98 16.28 -4.86
C GLN A 5 -0.07 16.60 -3.67
N VAL A 6 -0.57 16.38 -2.45
CA VAL A 6 0.25 16.49 -1.23
C VAL A 6 1.32 15.41 -1.24
N LEU A 7 0.95 14.14 -1.48
CA LEU A 7 1.89 13.03 -1.53
C LEU A 7 2.98 13.23 -2.60
N GLN A 8 2.59 13.71 -3.78
CA GLN A 8 3.50 14.01 -4.89
C GLN A 8 4.51 15.10 -4.51
N ARG A 9 4.10 16.17 -3.83
CA ARG A 9 5.02 17.24 -3.40
C ARG A 9 5.92 16.78 -2.26
N CYS A 10 5.36 16.11 -1.25
CA CYS A 10 6.09 15.70 -0.05
C CYS A 10 7.10 14.60 -0.35
N LEU A 11 6.76 13.69 -1.27
CA LEU A 11 7.57 12.52 -1.60
C LEU A 11 8.18 12.59 -3.00
N ASP A 12 8.29 13.77 -3.59
CA ASP A 12 8.82 13.93 -4.96
C ASP A 12 10.18 13.25 -5.13
N SER A 13 11.09 13.44 -4.17
CA SER A 13 12.42 12.80 -4.18
C SER A 13 12.40 11.26 -4.23
N ALA A 14 11.31 10.63 -3.81
CA ALA A 14 11.12 9.17 -3.86
C ALA A 14 10.26 8.73 -5.06
N LEU A 15 9.34 9.58 -5.52
CA LEU A 15 8.43 9.28 -6.62
C LEU A 15 9.01 9.64 -7.99
N SER A 16 9.87 10.65 -8.09
CA SER A 16 10.52 11.06 -9.35
C SER A 16 11.40 9.98 -10.00
N PRO A 17 12.23 9.20 -9.28
CA PRO A 17 12.98 8.10 -9.90
C PRO A 17 12.12 6.87 -10.22
N MET A 18 10.85 6.84 -9.79
CA MET A 18 9.95 5.71 -10.01
C MET A 18 9.36 5.73 -11.42
N HIS A 19 9.30 4.56 -12.07
CA HIS A 19 8.64 4.40 -13.37
C HIS A 19 7.21 4.97 -13.36
N ALA A 20 6.87 5.78 -14.37
CA ALA A 20 5.64 6.57 -14.40
C ALA A 20 4.36 5.75 -14.17
N LEU A 21 4.25 4.57 -14.82
CA LEU A 21 3.09 3.68 -14.64
C LEU A 21 2.97 3.14 -13.19
N ARG A 22 4.10 2.86 -12.55
CA ARG A 22 4.13 2.36 -11.17
C ARG A 22 3.74 3.47 -10.20
N ARG A 23 4.31 4.66 -10.38
CA ARG A 23 3.95 5.86 -9.62
C ARG A 23 2.46 6.15 -9.73
N GLN A 24 1.90 6.09 -10.94
CA GLN A 24 0.47 6.31 -11.16
C GLN A 24 -0.38 5.27 -10.43
N THR A 25 -0.01 3.98 -10.53
CA THR A 25 -0.75 2.89 -9.86
C THR A 25 -0.68 3.03 -8.34
N LEU A 26 0.47 3.42 -7.79
CA LEU A 26 0.65 3.69 -6.36
C LEU A 26 -0.25 4.85 -5.89
N LEU A 27 -0.28 5.96 -6.63
CA LEU A 27 -1.11 7.12 -6.29
C LEU A 27 -2.61 6.79 -6.35
N LEU A 28 -3.04 6.02 -7.34
CA LEU A 28 -4.42 5.54 -7.43
C LEU A 28 -4.77 4.59 -6.28
N ALA A 29 -3.85 3.70 -5.89
CA ALA A 29 -4.03 2.82 -4.74
C ALA A 29 -4.16 3.61 -3.42
N VAL A 30 -3.35 4.66 -3.24
CA VAL A 30 -3.47 5.56 -2.07
C VAL A 30 -4.80 6.32 -2.09
N GLN A 31 -5.28 6.79 -3.24
CA GLN A 31 -6.61 7.41 -3.34
C GLN A 31 -7.72 6.43 -2.97
N ALA A 32 -7.65 5.21 -3.51
CA ALA A 32 -8.60 4.15 -3.20
C ALA A 32 -8.58 3.81 -1.70
N LEU A 33 -7.40 3.78 -1.07
CA LEU A 33 -7.26 3.58 0.38
C LEU A 33 -7.90 4.71 1.17
N LEU A 34 -7.66 5.96 0.80
CA LEU A 34 -8.23 7.11 1.49
C LEU A 34 -9.75 7.16 1.34
N ALA A 35 -10.28 6.76 0.18
CA ALA A 35 -11.72 6.67 -0.06
C ALA A 35 -12.38 5.50 0.68
N GLY A 36 -11.77 4.31 0.63
CA GLY A 36 -12.31 3.07 1.20
C GLY A 36 -11.99 2.86 2.68
N ARG A 37 -10.99 3.56 3.22
CA ARG A 37 -10.49 3.50 4.61
C ARG A 37 -10.07 2.11 5.09
N ARG A 38 -9.93 1.14 4.18
CA ARG A 38 -9.59 -0.26 4.44
C ARG A 38 -8.38 -0.65 3.60
N LEU A 39 -7.35 -1.15 4.27
CA LEU A 39 -6.15 -1.68 3.62
C LEU A 39 -6.33 -3.18 3.30
N VAL A 40 -7.38 -3.50 2.54
CA VAL A 40 -7.67 -4.86 2.08
C VAL A 40 -7.70 -4.86 0.56
N PRO A 41 -6.99 -5.76 -0.15
CA PRO A 41 -6.85 -5.70 -1.60
C PRO A 41 -8.17 -5.61 -2.37
N ILE A 42 -9.19 -6.37 -1.94
CA ILE A 42 -10.50 -6.37 -2.58
C ILE A 42 -11.27 -5.06 -2.34
N ASP A 43 -11.16 -4.49 -1.14
CA ASP A 43 -11.81 -3.22 -0.80
C ASP A 43 -11.15 -2.05 -1.53
N LEU A 44 -9.82 -2.08 -1.66
CA LEU A 44 -9.06 -1.13 -2.47
C LEU A 44 -9.42 -1.22 -3.96
N ALA A 45 -9.60 -2.43 -4.49
CA ALA A 45 -10.02 -2.61 -5.87
C ALA A 45 -11.46 -2.11 -6.10
N ARG A 46 -12.32 -2.15 -5.08
CA ARG A 46 -13.70 -1.64 -5.12
C ARG A 46 -13.75 -0.11 -5.03
N SER A 47 -12.91 0.50 -4.20
CA SER A 47 -12.82 1.97 -4.08
C SER A 47 -11.94 2.62 -5.14
N TRP A 48 -11.53 1.86 -6.17
CA TRP A 48 -10.65 2.33 -7.22
C TRP A 48 -11.34 3.36 -8.13
N LEU A 49 -10.77 4.55 -8.20
CA LEU A 49 -11.35 5.66 -8.95
C LEU A 49 -11.37 5.36 -10.47
N GLY A 50 -12.54 5.48 -11.09
CA GLY A 50 -12.71 5.36 -12.54
C GLY A 50 -12.68 3.92 -13.09
N ALA A 51 -12.77 2.90 -12.23
CA ALA A 51 -12.89 1.51 -12.67
C ALA A 51 -14.34 1.04 -12.61
N GLU A 52 -14.89 0.61 -13.74
CA GLU A 52 -16.22 -0.03 -13.81
C GLU A 52 -16.20 -1.48 -13.29
N ARG A 53 -15.02 -2.13 -13.32
CA ARG A 53 -14.85 -3.55 -12.95
C ARG A 53 -13.69 -3.74 -11.99
N ILE A 54 -13.91 -4.52 -10.93
CA ILE A 54 -12.94 -4.82 -9.86
C ILE A 54 -11.70 -5.58 -10.37
N ARG A 55 -11.83 -6.42 -11.41
CA ARG A 55 -10.78 -7.33 -11.88
C ARG A 55 -9.50 -6.61 -12.34
N ALA A 56 -9.63 -5.49 -13.05
CA ALA A 56 -8.48 -4.75 -13.57
C ALA A 56 -7.71 -3.99 -12.47
N PRO A 57 -8.35 -3.23 -11.56
CA PRO A 57 -7.74 -2.70 -10.35
C PRO A 57 -7.06 -3.76 -9.49
N LEU A 58 -7.72 -4.90 -9.25
CA LEU A 58 -7.16 -5.97 -8.42
C LEU A 58 -5.86 -6.52 -9.02
N LYS A 59 -5.82 -6.77 -10.34
CA LYS A 59 -4.60 -7.20 -11.03
C LYS A 59 -3.49 -6.14 -10.97
N ARG A 60 -3.83 -4.86 -11.10
CA ARG A 60 -2.86 -3.76 -10.98
C ARG A 60 -2.30 -3.64 -9.58
N LEU A 61 -3.16 -3.77 -8.56
CA LEU A 61 -2.77 -3.74 -7.16
C LEU A 61 -1.87 -4.92 -6.81
N ASP A 62 -2.24 -6.13 -7.24
CA ASP A 62 -1.43 -7.34 -7.06
C ASP A 62 -0.06 -7.20 -7.74
N GLY A 63 -0.01 -6.73 -8.99
CA GLY A 63 1.24 -6.47 -9.70
C GLY A 63 2.09 -5.35 -9.07
N LEU A 64 1.47 -4.37 -8.39
CA LEU A 64 2.17 -3.34 -7.63
C LEU A 64 2.79 -3.92 -6.36
N LEU A 65 2.00 -4.67 -5.58
CA LEU A 65 2.42 -5.26 -4.30
C LEU A 65 3.43 -6.40 -4.48
N SER A 66 3.37 -7.10 -5.60
CA SER A 66 4.34 -8.14 -5.95
C SER A 66 5.63 -7.60 -6.57
N ASN A 67 5.77 -6.28 -6.76
CA ASN A 67 6.89 -5.69 -7.48
C ASN A 67 8.17 -5.59 -6.62
N PRO A 68 9.26 -6.34 -6.91
CA PRO A 68 10.47 -6.32 -6.09
C PRO A 68 11.17 -4.96 -6.08
N ARG A 69 11.07 -4.20 -7.18
CA ARG A 69 11.67 -2.86 -7.27
C ARG A 69 10.91 -1.83 -6.43
N LEU A 70 9.62 -2.07 -6.13
CA LEU A 70 8.88 -1.22 -5.19
C LEU A 70 9.37 -1.51 -3.76
N HIS A 71 9.54 -2.78 -3.41
CA HIS A 71 10.07 -3.19 -2.11
C HIS A 71 11.49 -2.67 -1.87
N ALA A 72 12.36 -2.73 -2.89
CA ALA A 72 13.70 -2.16 -2.82
C ALA A 72 13.69 -0.63 -2.60
N GLY A 73 12.67 0.08 -3.11
CA GLY A 73 12.51 1.52 -2.93
C GLY A 73 11.82 1.93 -1.62
N ARG A 74 11.43 0.97 -0.76
CA ARG A 74 10.65 1.23 0.45
C ARG A 74 11.40 2.09 1.46
N GLU A 75 12.67 1.77 1.70
CA GLU A 75 13.52 2.53 2.64
C GLU A 75 13.69 3.98 2.18
N HIS A 76 13.85 4.21 0.87
CA HIS A 76 13.94 5.55 0.30
C HIS A 76 12.63 6.33 0.48
N MET A 77 11.48 5.65 0.37
CA MET A 77 10.16 6.24 0.60
C MET A 77 9.97 6.61 2.08
N TYR A 78 10.31 5.72 3.01
CA TYR A 78 10.27 6.00 4.45
C TYR A 78 11.23 7.13 4.84
N GLY A 79 12.45 7.16 4.30
CA GLY A 79 13.39 8.24 4.51
C GLY A 79 12.89 9.59 3.97
N ALA A 80 12.20 9.61 2.82
CA ALA A 80 11.56 10.83 2.31
C ALA A 80 10.41 11.31 3.22
N MET A 81 9.57 10.39 3.71
CA MET A 81 8.51 10.71 4.69
C MET A 81 9.09 11.27 5.99
N MET A 82 10.15 10.64 6.52
CA MET A 82 10.78 11.07 7.76
C MET A 82 11.41 12.46 7.62
N ARG A 83 12.13 12.72 6.53
CA ARG A 83 12.67 14.05 6.23
C ARG A 83 11.57 15.10 6.12
N TRP A 84 10.42 14.76 5.55
CA TRP A 84 9.29 15.67 5.49
C TRP A 84 8.71 15.95 6.90
N LEU A 85 8.56 14.91 7.74
CA LEU A 85 8.05 15.05 9.10
C LEU A 85 8.98 15.88 10.00
N MET A 86 10.29 15.66 9.92
CA MET A 86 11.30 16.39 10.71
C MET A 86 11.49 17.85 10.28
N ARG A 87 10.94 18.28 9.13
CA ARG A 87 10.93 19.71 8.75
C ARG A 87 9.95 20.54 9.58
N SER A 88 9.04 19.89 10.31
CA SER A 88 8.11 20.60 11.17
C SER A 88 8.87 21.27 12.33
N PRO A 89 8.62 22.55 12.65
CA PRO A 89 9.22 23.21 13.80
C PRO A 89 8.65 22.71 15.14
N ALA A 90 7.57 21.93 15.10
CA ALA A 90 6.97 21.34 16.29
C ALA A 90 7.80 20.14 16.79
N PRO A 91 7.91 19.92 18.10
CA PRO A 91 8.55 18.72 18.65
C PRO A 91 7.84 17.47 18.15
N VAL A 92 8.62 16.47 17.70
CA VAL A 92 8.11 15.19 17.18
C VAL A 92 8.29 14.11 18.25
N ILE A 93 7.20 13.44 18.61
CA ILE A 93 7.24 12.25 19.48
C ILE A 93 7.28 11.02 18.58
N ALA A 94 8.36 10.25 18.63
CA ALA A 94 8.45 8.96 17.96
C ALA A 94 7.83 7.87 18.85
N VAL A 95 6.72 7.30 18.42
CA VAL A 95 6.11 6.14 19.07
C VAL A 95 6.58 4.89 18.36
N GLU A 96 7.45 4.13 19.02
CA GLU A 96 7.85 2.80 18.56
C GLU A 96 6.97 1.75 19.24
N ALA A 97 6.26 0.97 18.43
CA ALA A 97 5.44 -0.14 18.90
C ALA A 97 5.77 -1.38 18.08
N TRP A 98 6.11 -2.47 18.78
CA TRP A 98 6.32 -3.78 18.16
C TRP A 98 4.98 -4.47 17.95
N PHE A 99 4.70 -4.84 16.70
CA PHE A 99 3.58 -5.71 16.36
C PHE A 99 4.11 -7.02 15.80
N PRO A 100 3.72 -8.19 16.35
CA PRO A 100 4.08 -9.45 15.76
C PRO A 100 3.51 -9.53 14.34
N ARG A 101 4.34 -9.91 13.37
CA ARG A 101 3.85 -10.25 12.04
C ARG A 101 3.03 -11.53 12.17
N THR A 102 1.70 -11.42 12.18
CA THR A 102 0.83 -12.58 12.00
C THR A 102 1.08 -13.10 10.58
N THR A 103 1.84 -14.18 10.47
CA THR A 103 1.84 -15.00 9.25
C THR A 103 0.43 -15.55 9.11
N GLN A 104 -0.29 -15.16 8.06
CA GLN A 104 -1.51 -15.87 7.67
C GLN A 104 -1.07 -17.28 7.24
N ASN A 105 -1.11 -18.21 8.17
CA ASN A 105 -0.89 -19.62 7.91
C ASN A 105 -2.09 -20.14 7.12
N THR A 106 -1.92 -20.35 5.82
CA THR A 106 -2.87 -21.04 4.94
C THR A 106 -2.82 -22.57 5.06
N ALA A 107 -2.10 -23.13 6.04
CA ALA A 107 -2.04 -24.57 6.28
C ALA A 107 -2.96 -25.00 7.43
N ASP A 108 -4.27 -24.79 7.27
CA ASP A 108 -5.29 -25.55 8.03
C ASP A 108 -6.56 -25.76 7.20
N ARG A 109 -6.38 -26.20 5.95
CA ARG A 109 -7.44 -26.83 5.14
C ARG A 109 -6.98 -28.18 4.64
N THR A 110 -6.73 -29.09 5.56
CA THR A 110 -6.77 -30.53 5.31
C THR A 110 -7.31 -31.18 6.56
N GLN A 111 -8.61 -31.05 6.74
CA GLN A 111 -9.38 -31.99 7.56
C GLN A 111 -9.57 -33.23 6.69
N PRO A 112 -9.04 -34.42 7.05
CA PRO A 112 -9.41 -35.63 6.37
C PRO A 112 -10.85 -35.95 6.77
N SER A 113 -11.73 -35.98 5.77
CA SER A 113 -13.05 -36.60 5.90
C SER A 113 -12.84 -38.08 6.13
N ASP A 114 -13.05 -38.51 7.37
CA ASP A 114 -13.18 -39.92 7.74
C ASP A 114 -14.54 -40.44 7.23
N PRO A 115 -14.61 -41.49 6.39
CA PRO A 115 -15.87 -42.13 6.06
C PRO A 115 -15.94 -43.47 6.81
N ASP A 116 -16.41 -43.42 8.05
CA ASP A 116 -17.05 -44.57 8.68
C ASP A 116 -18.51 -44.20 8.92
N HIS A 117 -19.38 -44.60 7.99
CA HIS A 117 -20.77 -45.06 8.17
C HIS A 117 -21.34 -45.51 6.81
#